data_AF-A0A7S0QJP6-F1
#
_entry.id   AF-A0A7S0QJP6-F1
#
_cell.length_a   1.000
_cell.length_b   1.000
_cell.length_c   1.000
_cell.angle_alpha   90.00
_cell.angle_beta   90.00
_cell.angle_gamma   90.00
#
_symmetry.space_group_name_H-M   'P 1'
#
loop_
_entity.id
_entity.type
_entity.pdbx_description
1 polymer ?
#
loop_
_entity_poly.entity_id
_entity_poly.type
_entity_poly.pdbx_seq_one_letter_code
_entity_poly.pdbx_strand_id
1 'polypeptide(L)'
;GKKKNEKCINEINSDLKNKNLYNQIQLKNSNVKKTEDIIPKRNMNFSDFHLKEEILLGIFEMGYKIPSPIQEESIPIALAGRDILARAKNGTGKTSAFLIPSLHIIETEKSHIQVLILVPTRELALQTSYVCKRLGKYINGLEVMVTTGGTSLQNDIIRMCQTIHILIGTPGRILDLLKKSISDLKKCKILILDEADKLLSCEFTGIIENISKNYMAMNKQTILLSATFPIGIKKFRNSIMKNPFEINLMKELTLIGILQYYAFLEESKKIHCVNALFKKIQIKQSIIFCNSVNRVELLAKRISQLGHSCYYIHAKMPQSHRNRIFHEFRTGKCRNLVSSDLFTRGIDIQAINLVVNFDLPKSSETYLHRIGRSGR
;
A
#
# COMPACT_ATOMS: atom_id res chain seq x y z
N GLY A 1 -22.80 9.79 -30.77
CA GLY A 1 -21.69 9.85 -29.79
C GLY A 1 -22.13 10.48 -28.48
N LYS A 2 -22.24 11.81 -28.41
CA LYS A 2 -22.52 12.58 -27.18
C LYS A 2 -23.88 12.27 -26.50
N LYS A 3 -24.97 12.13 -27.27
CA LYS A 3 -26.32 11.82 -26.74
C LYS A 3 -26.48 10.44 -26.07
N LYS A 4 -25.59 9.47 -26.32
CA LYS A 4 -25.62 8.14 -25.65
C LYS A 4 -24.92 8.18 -24.29
N ASN A 5 -23.88 8.99 -24.13
CA ASN A 5 -23.17 9.15 -22.85
C ASN A 5 -24.00 9.98 -21.84
N GLU A 6 -24.70 11.02 -22.28
CA GLU A 6 -25.63 11.77 -21.42
C GLU A 6 -26.80 10.90 -20.93
N LYS A 7 -27.26 9.94 -21.75
CA LYS A 7 -28.33 9.02 -21.35
C LYS A 7 -27.87 8.03 -20.28
N CYS A 8 -26.67 7.45 -20.41
CA CYS A 8 -26.08 6.60 -19.36
C CYS A 8 -25.84 7.37 -18.06
N ILE A 9 -25.34 8.60 -18.12
CA ILE A 9 -25.08 9.42 -16.93
C ILE A 9 -26.39 9.81 -16.23
N ASN A 10 -27.44 10.10 -16.99
CA ASN A 10 -28.76 10.40 -16.43
C ASN A 10 -29.48 9.17 -15.86
N GLU A 11 -29.31 7.99 -16.46
CA GLU A 11 -29.81 6.72 -15.91
C GLU A 11 -29.09 6.37 -14.59
N ILE A 12 -27.76 6.53 -14.52
CA ILE A 12 -26.98 6.33 -13.28
C ILE A 12 -27.37 7.35 -12.20
N ASN A 13 -27.60 8.62 -12.57
CA ASN A 13 -28.07 9.65 -11.64
C ASN A 13 -29.50 9.40 -11.13
N SER A 14 -30.35 8.73 -11.92
CA SER A 14 -31.68 8.31 -11.49
C SER A 14 -31.63 7.12 -10.53
N ASP A 15 -30.69 6.19 -10.73
CA ASP A 15 -30.49 5.03 -9.87
C ASP A 15 -29.80 5.39 -8.53
N LEU A 16 -28.91 6.40 -8.52
CA LEU A 16 -28.27 6.92 -7.32
C LEU A 16 -29.25 7.69 -6.39
N LYS A 17 -30.35 8.23 -6.93
CA LYS A 17 -31.39 8.90 -6.13
C LYS A 17 -32.33 7.91 -5.42
N ASN A 18 -32.38 6.65 -5.85
CA ASN A 18 -33.19 5.62 -5.20
C ASN A 18 -32.43 5.02 -4.01
N LYS A 19 -32.65 5.61 -2.81
CA LYS A 19 -32.25 5.07 -1.49
C LYS A 19 -32.53 3.57 -1.31
N ASN A 20 -33.47 3.00 -2.08
CA ASN A 20 -33.84 1.58 -2.03
C ASN A 20 -32.84 0.63 -2.70
N LEU A 21 -32.12 1.04 -3.75
CA LEU A 21 -31.13 0.17 -4.40
C LEU A 21 -29.87 0.00 -3.54
N TYR A 22 -29.50 1.06 -2.81
CA TYR A 22 -28.42 1.07 -1.82
C TYR A 22 -28.64 0.06 -0.69
N ASN A 23 -29.91 -0.15 -0.28
CA ASN A 23 -30.30 -1.10 0.76
C ASN A 23 -30.49 -2.53 0.21
N GLN A 24 -31.00 -2.72 -1.01
CA GLN A 24 -31.22 -4.06 -1.57
C GLN A 24 -29.93 -4.81 -1.90
N ILE A 25 -28.82 -4.10 -2.16
CA ILE A 25 -27.50 -4.72 -2.41
C ILE A 25 -26.78 -5.11 -1.09
N GLN A 26 -27.30 -4.74 0.09
CA GLN A 26 -26.69 -5.08 1.39
C GLN A 26 -26.72 -6.58 1.74
N LEU A 27 -27.54 -7.41 1.09
CA LEU A 27 -27.85 -8.76 1.61
C LEU A 27 -27.26 -9.95 0.85
N LYS A 28 -26.31 -9.76 -0.07
CA LYS A 28 -25.63 -10.91 -0.70
C LYS A 28 -24.10 -10.80 -0.63
N ASN A 29 -23.54 -11.71 0.18
CA ASN A 29 -22.17 -12.21 0.22
C ASN A 29 -21.09 -11.38 0.93
N SER A 30 -20.94 -11.61 2.25
CA SER A 30 -19.70 -12.17 2.84
C SER A 30 -19.88 -12.46 4.34
N ASN A 31 -19.91 -13.75 4.71
CA ASN A 31 -19.87 -14.21 6.13
C ASN A 31 -18.45 -14.08 6.74
N VAL A 32 -17.75 -12.97 6.48
CA VAL A 32 -16.46 -12.67 7.13
C VAL A 32 -16.73 -11.60 8.19
N LYS A 33 -16.60 -11.98 9.47
CA LYS A 33 -16.70 -11.03 10.58
C LYS A 33 -15.58 -9.98 10.43
N LYS A 34 -15.96 -8.75 10.11
CA LYS A 34 -15.04 -7.60 10.09
C LYS A 34 -14.64 -7.24 11.52
N THR A 35 -13.40 -6.81 11.71
CA THR A 35 -12.86 -6.41 13.01
C THR A 35 -13.13 -4.94 13.29
N GLU A 36 -13.21 -4.54 14.58
CA GLU A 36 -13.58 -3.19 15.02
C GLU A 36 -12.70 -2.06 14.46
N ASP A 37 -11.46 -2.37 14.08
CA ASP A 37 -10.50 -1.43 13.47
C ASP A 37 -10.74 -1.18 11.97
N ILE A 38 -11.67 -1.91 11.35
CA ILE A 38 -12.13 -1.75 9.97
C ILE A 38 -13.58 -1.25 9.95
N ILE A 39 -14.33 -1.42 11.05
CA ILE A 39 -15.70 -0.96 11.16
C ILE A 39 -15.72 0.56 11.36
N PRO A 40 -16.43 1.32 10.51
CA PRO A 40 -16.50 2.77 10.62
C PRO A 40 -17.13 3.19 11.94
N LYS A 41 -16.60 4.26 12.56
CA LYS A 41 -17.10 4.77 13.85
C LYS A 41 -18.30 5.70 13.65
N ARG A 42 -18.46 6.24 12.45
CA ARG A 42 -19.54 7.14 12.04
C ARG A 42 -20.22 6.52 10.82
N ASN A 43 -21.53 6.69 10.66
CA ASN A 43 -22.23 6.27 9.43
C ASN A 43 -21.92 7.26 8.28
N MET A 44 -20.64 7.43 7.93
CA MET A 44 -20.19 8.31 6.85
C MET A 44 -20.01 7.52 5.55
N ASN A 45 -20.41 8.10 4.43
CA ASN A 45 -20.14 7.60 3.09
C ASN A 45 -19.05 8.43 2.40
N PHE A 46 -18.43 7.89 1.36
CA PHE A 46 -17.44 8.65 0.57
C PHE A 46 -18.02 9.91 -0.09
N SER A 47 -19.32 9.90 -0.39
CA SER A 47 -20.05 11.07 -0.91
C SER A 47 -20.01 12.27 0.05
N ASP A 48 -19.91 12.02 1.35
CA ASP A 48 -20.01 13.06 2.37
C ASP A 48 -18.72 13.91 2.44
N PHE A 49 -17.64 13.44 1.82
CA PHE A 49 -16.38 14.17 1.69
C PHE A 49 -16.37 15.21 0.55
N HIS A 50 -17.47 15.35 -0.21
CA HIS A 50 -17.58 16.33 -1.31
C HIS A 50 -16.45 16.20 -2.36
N LEU A 51 -16.12 14.96 -2.72
CA LEU A 51 -15.07 14.64 -3.70
C LEU A 51 -15.55 14.93 -5.13
N LYS A 52 -14.59 15.05 -6.06
CA LYS A 52 -14.85 15.13 -7.49
C LYS A 52 -15.56 13.84 -7.96
N GLU A 53 -16.53 13.96 -8.87
CA GLU A 53 -17.36 12.82 -9.32
C GLU A 53 -16.51 11.69 -9.92
N GLU A 54 -15.44 12.04 -10.65
CA GLU A 54 -14.51 11.10 -11.26
C GLU A 54 -13.82 10.19 -10.22
N ILE A 55 -13.57 10.73 -9.03
CA ILE A 55 -12.96 9.99 -7.93
C ILE A 55 -14.00 9.07 -7.28
N LEU A 56 -15.23 9.53 -7.10
CA LEU A 56 -16.31 8.71 -6.58
C LEU A 56 -16.59 7.50 -7.49
N LEU A 57 -16.55 7.68 -8.81
CA LEU A 57 -16.65 6.59 -9.78
C LEU A 57 -15.48 5.60 -9.64
N GLY A 58 -14.25 6.09 -9.45
CA GLY A 58 -13.08 5.25 -9.19
C GLY A 58 -13.21 4.43 -7.90
N ILE A 59 -13.67 5.07 -6.82
CA ILE A 59 -13.96 4.42 -5.52
C ILE A 59 -15.02 3.32 -5.69
N PHE A 60 -16.09 3.61 -6.42
CA PHE A 60 -17.16 2.65 -6.70
C PHE A 60 -16.66 1.43 -7.48
N GLU A 61 -15.87 1.62 -8.54
CA GLU A 61 -15.32 0.52 -9.33
C GLU A 61 -14.28 -0.31 -8.56
N MET A 62 -13.64 0.28 -7.54
CA MET A 62 -12.80 -0.46 -6.60
C MET A 62 -13.61 -1.30 -5.60
N GLY A 63 -14.93 -1.15 -5.56
CA GLY A 63 -15.82 -1.87 -4.65
C GLY A 63 -15.78 -1.33 -3.22
N TYR A 64 -15.29 -0.10 -3.02
CA TYR A 64 -15.25 0.54 -1.72
C TYR A 64 -16.65 1.03 -1.35
N LYS A 65 -17.24 0.42 -0.32
CA LYS A 65 -18.61 0.74 0.10
C LYS A 65 -18.64 1.89 1.11
N ILE A 66 -17.82 1.81 2.16
CA ILE A 66 -17.80 2.73 3.29
C ILE A 66 -16.33 3.02 3.63
N PRO A 67 -15.97 4.26 3.97
CA PRO A 67 -14.62 4.59 4.41
C PRO A 67 -14.24 3.78 5.65
N SER A 68 -12.97 3.36 5.72
CA SER A 68 -12.40 2.77 6.93
C SER A 68 -12.11 3.86 7.98
N PRO A 69 -11.93 3.53 9.27
CA PRO A 69 -11.67 4.52 10.31
C PRO A 69 -10.47 5.44 10.02
N ILE A 70 -9.41 4.93 9.36
CA ILE A 70 -8.28 5.80 8.97
C ILE A 70 -8.65 6.75 7.84
N GLN A 71 -9.52 6.33 6.91
CA GLN A 71 -9.99 7.16 5.82
C GLN A 71 -10.95 8.25 6.34
N GLU A 72 -11.86 7.89 7.25
CA GLU A 72 -12.78 8.84 7.91
C GLU A 72 -12.03 9.98 8.61
N GLU A 73 -10.97 9.66 9.33
CA GLU A 73 -10.19 10.64 10.08
C GLU A 73 -9.21 11.42 9.19
N SER A 74 -8.59 10.77 8.19
CA SER A 74 -7.51 11.41 7.43
C SER A 74 -7.99 12.19 6.20
N ILE A 75 -9.01 11.73 5.48
CA ILE A 75 -9.47 12.37 4.24
C ILE A 75 -9.88 13.83 4.45
N PRO A 76 -10.78 14.19 5.39
CA PRO A 76 -11.20 15.58 5.56
C PRO A 76 -10.05 16.50 5.97
N ILE A 77 -9.16 16.02 6.83
CA ILE A 77 -7.98 16.77 7.26
C ILE A 77 -6.99 16.97 6.10
N ALA A 78 -6.84 15.97 5.25
CA ALA A 78 -5.97 16.04 4.10
C ALA A 78 -6.51 17.01 3.05
N LEU A 79 -7.83 17.00 2.79
CA LEU A 79 -8.50 17.95 1.90
C LEU A 79 -8.37 19.39 2.39
N ALA A 80 -8.34 19.61 3.71
CA ALA A 80 -8.07 20.92 4.30
C ALA A 80 -6.60 21.38 4.17
N GLY A 81 -5.72 20.58 3.57
CA GLY A 81 -4.31 20.93 3.33
C GLY A 81 -3.42 20.85 4.57
N ARG A 82 -3.90 20.28 5.68
CA ARG A 82 -3.11 20.14 6.91
C ARG A 82 -2.18 18.94 6.84
N ASP A 83 -0.99 19.06 7.42
CA ASP A 83 -0.07 17.95 7.61
C ASP A 83 -0.70 16.85 8.48
N ILE A 84 -0.41 15.59 8.19
CA ILE A 84 -0.99 14.44 8.88
C ILE A 84 0.11 13.49 9.32
N LEU A 85 0.09 13.12 10.60
CA LEU A 85 0.88 12.05 11.18
C LEU A 85 -0.07 10.93 11.60
N ALA A 86 -0.16 9.88 10.80
CA ALA A 86 -1.10 8.79 11.00
C ALA A 86 -0.42 7.48 11.40
N ARG A 87 -0.90 6.89 12.50
CA ARG A 87 -0.60 5.52 12.91
C ARG A 87 -1.82 4.63 12.75
N ALA A 88 -1.70 3.68 11.84
CA ALA A 88 -2.74 2.68 11.60
C ALA A 88 -2.14 1.35 11.15
N LYS A 89 -2.84 0.25 11.48
CA LYS A 89 -2.42 -1.11 11.15
C LYS A 89 -2.33 -1.30 9.64
N ASN A 90 -1.54 -2.28 9.23
CA ASN A 90 -1.46 -2.66 7.83
C ASN A 90 -2.80 -3.25 7.38
N GLY A 91 -3.28 -2.84 6.20
CA GLY A 91 -4.55 -3.32 5.66
C GLY A 91 -5.78 -2.51 6.02
N THR A 92 -5.63 -1.46 6.81
CA THR A 92 -6.74 -0.57 7.20
C THR A 92 -7.15 0.42 6.10
N GLY A 93 -6.58 0.32 4.89
CA GLY A 93 -6.91 1.25 3.79
C GLY A 93 -6.09 2.54 3.75
N LYS A 94 -4.94 2.59 4.45
CA LYS A 94 -3.96 3.70 4.47
C LYS A 94 -3.66 4.28 3.09
N THR A 95 -3.42 3.42 2.10
CA THR A 95 -3.07 3.84 0.73
C THR A 95 -4.16 4.72 0.11
N SER A 96 -5.42 4.31 0.20
CA SER A 96 -6.53 5.12 -0.32
C SER A 96 -6.79 6.37 0.52
N ALA A 97 -6.47 6.32 1.81
CA ALA A 97 -6.64 7.44 2.74
C ALA A 97 -5.84 8.69 2.35
N PHE A 98 -4.66 8.52 1.73
CA PHE A 98 -3.87 9.63 1.19
C PHE A 98 -4.05 9.83 -0.33
N LEU A 99 -4.35 8.78 -1.09
CA LEU A 99 -4.52 8.89 -2.55
C LEU A 99 -5.79 9.66 -2.92
N ILE A 100 -6.92 9.41 -2.24
CA ILE A 100 -8.20 10.09 -2.50
C ILE A 100 -8.06 11.62 -2.42
N PRO A 101 -7.57 12.21 -1.30
CA PRO A 101 -7.40 13.66 -1.21
C PRO A 101 -6.33 14.18 -2.18
N SER A 102 -5.28 13.40 -2.46
CA SER A 102 -4.25 13.78 -3.43
C SER A 102 -4.81 13.89 -4.86
N LEU A 103 -5.62 12.90 -5.28
CA LEU A 103 -6.29 12.91 -6.58
C LEU A 103 -7.31 14.04 -6.69
N HIS A 104 -7.98 14.38 -5.58
CA HIS A 104 -8.94 15.47 -5.54
C HIS A 104 -8.30 16.82 -5.86
N ILE A 105 -7.10 17.08 -5.34
CA ILE A 105 -6.41 18.37 -5.47
C ILE A 105 -5.67 18.51 -6.81
N ILE A 106 -5.40 17.42 -7.51
CA ILE A 106 -4.66 17.45 -8.78
C ILE A 106 -5.41 18.23 -9.88
N GLU A 107 -4.63 19.00 -10.62
CA GLU A 107 -5.05 19.79 -11.78
C GLU A 107 -4.31 19.27 -13.02
N THR A 108 -4.97 18.50 -13.90
CA THR A 108 -4.32 17.83 -15.04
C THR A 108 -3.92 18.76 -16.18
N GLU A 109 -4.42 19.99 -16.20
CA GLU A 109 -4.01 21.04 -17.13
C GLU A 109 -2.59 21.56 -16.84
N LYS A 110 -2.10 21.32 -15.62
CA LYS A 110 -0.80 21.79 -15.16
C LYS A 110 0.25 20.71 -15.34
N SER A 111 1.07 20.85 -16.38
CA SER A 111 2.15 19.91 -16.74
C SER A 111 3.37 19.95 -15.81
N HIS A 112 3.19 19.67 -14.53
CA HIS A 112 4.26 19.48 -13.55
C HIS A 112 3.86 18.49 -12.46
N ILE A 113 4.87 17.97 -11.75
CA ILE A 113 4.67 17.04 -10.63
C ILE A 113 4.03 17.81 -9.47
N GLN A 114 2.84 17.39 -9.06
CA GLN A 114 2.04 18.01 -8.00
C GLN A 114 2.07 17.19 -6.70
N VAL A 115 2.28 15.87 -6.82
CA VAL A 115 2.31 14.94 -5.68
C VAL A 115 3.52 14.02 -5.79
N LEU A 116 4.30 13.94 -4.71
CA LEU A 116 5.39 12.97 -4.55
C LEU A 116 5.02 11.96 -3.47
N ILE A 117 5.12 10.67 -3.81
CA ILE A 117 4.87 9.57 -2.89
C ILE A 117 6.15 8.76 -2.73
N LEU A 118 6.77 8.84 -1.55
CA LEU A 118 7.94 8.05 -1.21
C LEU A 118 7.51 6.77 -0.50
N VAL A 119 8.08 5.66 -0.97
CA VAL A 119 7.83 4.31 -0.44
C VAL A 119 9.15 3.57 -0.27
N PRO A 120 9.29 2.70 0.75
CA PRO A 120 10.56 2.06 1.07
C PRO A 120 10.94 0.90 0.15
N THR A 121 10.00 0.38 -0.65
CA THR A 121 10.22 -0.81 -1.49
C THR A 121 9.67 -0.60 -2.90
N ARG A 122 10.25 -1.33 -3.86
CA ARG A 122 9.88 -1.24 -5.27
C ARG A 122 8.49 -1.83 -5.51
N GLU A 123 8.22 -2.92 -4.82
CA GLU A 123 6.97 -3.67 -4.87
C GLU A 123 5.80 -2.82 -4.34
N LEU A 124 6.01 -2.08 -3.23
CA LEU A 124 5.01 -1.13 -2.73
C LEU A 124 4.80 0.03 -3.71
N ALA A 125 5.85 0.53 -4.38
CA ALA A 125 5.70 1.59 -5.39
C ALA A 125 4.75 1.16 -6.52
N LEU A 126 4.92 -0.07 -7.01
CA LEU A 126 4.04 -0.65 -8.03
C LEU A 126 2.61 -0.83 -7.53
N GLN A 127 2.42 -1.30 -6.29
CA GLN A 127 1.10 -1.46 -5.70
C GLN A 127 0.39 -0.12 -5.50
N THR A 128 1.07 0.86 -4.93
CA THR A 128 0.52 2.21 -4.72
C THR A 128 0.17 2.86 -6.06
N SER A 129 0.99 2.67 -7.10
CA SER A 129 0.67 3.12 -8.46
C SER A 129 -0.56 2.43 -9.04
N TYR A 130 -0.69 1.12 -8.85
CA TYR A 130 -1.87 0.37 -9.29
C TYR A 130 -3.16 0.91 -8.65
N VAL A 131 -3.15 1.13 -7.33
CA VAL A 131 -4.30 1.70 -6.61
C VAL A 131 -4.57 3.14 -7.08
N CYS A 132 -3.53 3.95 -7.24
CA CYS A 132 -3.63 5.32 -7.72
C CYS A 132 -4.28 5.40 -9.11
N LYS A 133 -3.83 4.58 -10.06
CA LYS A 133 -4.41 4.52 -11.41
C LYS A 133 -5.85 4.01 -11.43
N ARG A 134 -6.21 3.11 -10.52
CA ARG A 134 -7.60 2.60 -10.38
C ARG A 134 -8.54 3.67 -9.82
N LEU A 135 -8.14 4.35 -8.75
CA LEU A 135 -8.91 5.45 -8.16
C LEU A 135 -9.03 6.64 -9.12
N GLY A 136 -7.95 6.98 -9.82
CA GLY A 136 -7.89 8.10 -10.76
C GLY A 136 -8.32 7.76 -12.20
N LYS A 137 -8.89 6.58 -12.45
CA LYS A 137 -9.19 6.06 -13.81
C LYS A 137 -10.04 7.02 -14.65
N TYR A 138 -10.96 7.74 -14.02
CA TYR A 138 -11.89 8.65 -14.68
C TYR A 138 -11.38 10.10 -14.73
N ILE A 139 -10.20 10.39 -14.17
CA ILE A 139 -9.60 11.73 -14.23
C ILE A 139 -8.85 11.86 -15.55
N ASN A 140 -9.44 12.59 -16.50
CA ASN A 140 -8.87 12.78 -17.83
C ASN A 140 -7.51 13.50 -17.77
N GLY A 141 -6.52 12.94 -18.46
CA GLY A 141 -5.16 13.48 -18.51
C GLY A 141 -4.32 13.19 -17.26
N LEU A 142 -4.79 12.40 -16.29
CA LEU A 142 -3.99 12.02 -15.14
C LEU A 142 -2.79 11.15 -15.57
N GLU A 143 -1.60 11.53 -15.12
CA GLU A 143 -0.36 10.84 -15.47
C GLU A 143 0.40 10.47 -14.19
N VAL A 144 0.62 9.17 -14.02
CA VAL A 144 1.25 8.57 -12.84
C VAL A 144 2.49 7.81 -13.25
N MET A 145 3.65 8.25 -12.76
CA MET A 145 4.93 7.59 -13.00
C MET A 145 5.43 6.87 -11.75
N VAL A 146 6.03 5.69 -11.95
CA VAL A 146 6.77 4.96 -10.92
C VAL A 146 8.25 4.96 -11.30
N THR A 147 9.11 5.34 -10.37
CA THR A 147 10.56 5.23 -10.53
C THR A 147 11.19 4.66 -9.28
N THR A 148 12.00 3.62 -9.44
CA THR A 148 12.63 2.94 -8.30
C THR A 148 14.03 2.47 -8.69
N GLY A 149 14.86 2.11 -7.70
CA GLY A 149 16.11 1.42 -8.03
C GLY A 149 15.84 0.18 -8.91
N GLY A 150 16.74 -0.17 -9.82
CA GLY A 150 16.60 -1.38 -10.65
C GLY A 150 15.67 -1.26 -11.85
N THR A 151 14.97 -0.14 -12.06
CA THR A 151 14.47 0.24 -13.40
C THR A 151 15.57 0.96 -14.19
N SER A 152 15.52 0.86 -15.52
CA SER A 152 16.47 1.57 -16.39
C SER A 152 16.33 3.08 -16.18
N LEU A 153 17.43 3.74 -15.80
CA LEU A 153 17.47 5.19 -15.65
C LEU A 153 17.17 5.89 -16.99
N GLN A 154 17.63 5.32 -18.10
CA GLN A 154 17.39 5.87 -19.44
C GLN A 154 15.89 5.89 -19.77
N ASN A 155 15.17 4.83 -19.43
CA ASN A 155 13.72 4.78 -19.63
C ASN A 155 12.99 5.79 -18.73
N ASP A 156 13.46 5.97 -17.49
CA ASP A 156 12.92 6.99 -16.59
C ASP A 156 13.13 8.40 -17.14
N ILE A 157 14.31 8.70 -17.72
CA ILE A 157 14.60 9.99 -18.37
C ILE A 157 13.64 10.24 -19.53
N ILE A 158 13.47 9.26 -20.43
CA ILE A 158 12.56 9.37 -21.57
C ILE A 158 11.12 9.60 -21.09
N ARG A 159 10.68 8.87 -20.04
CA ARG A 159 9.34 9.05 -19.48
C ARG A 159 9.16 10.41 -18.81
N MET A 160 10.20 10.98 -18.20
CA MET A 160 10.18 12.32 -17.59
C MET A 160 10.06 13.45 -18.61
N CYS A 161 10.32 13.21 -19.90
CA CYS A 161 10.03 14.17 -20.96
C CYS A 161 8.51 14.36 -21.20
N GLN A 162 7.68 13.42 -20.74
CA GLN A 162 6.23 13.54 -20.80
C GLN A 162 5.68 14.12 -19.51
N THR A 163 4.45 14.64 -19.55
CA THR A 163 3.78 15.16 -18.36
C THR A 163 3.62 14.07 -17.29
N ILE A 164 3.87 14.46 -16.04
CA ILE A 164 3.71 13.61 -14.85
C ILE A 164 3.08 14.47 -13.76
N HIS A 165 1.94 14.03 -13.24
CA HIS A 165 1.22 14.71 -12.16
C HIS A 165 1.57 14.10 -10.80
N ILE A 166 1.68 12.76 -10.75
CA ILE A 166 2.02 12.00 -9.54
C ILE A 166 3.28 11.20 -9.79
N LEU A 167 4.30 11.43 -8.96
CA LEU A 167 5.52 10.65 -8.95
C LEU A 167 5.57 9.73 -7.72
N ILE A 168 5.73 8.43 -7.96
CA ILE A 168 5.83 7.41 -6.90
C ILE A 168 7.21 6.77 -6.99
N GLY A 169 7.95 6.70 -5.89
CA GLY A 169 9.27 6.11 -5.96
C GLY A 169 9.99 5.83 -4.66
N THR A 170 11.13 5.16 -4.79
CA THR A 170 12.03 4.91 -3.66
C THR A 170 12.96 6.12 -3.44
N PRO A 171 13.23 6.54 -2.18
CA PRO A 171 13.96 7.78 -1.89
C PRO A 171 15.28 7.94 -2.65
N GLY A 172 16.11 6.88 -2.70
CA GLY A 172 17.41 6.95 -3.37
C GLY A 172 17.33 7.23 -4.87
N ARG A 173 16.35 6.63 -5.58
CA ARG A 173 16.16 6.87 -7.02
C ARG A 173 15.60 8.27 -7.28
N ILE A 174 14.66 8.73 -6.45
CA ILE A 174 14.12 10.09 -6.55
C ILE A 174 15.23 11.13 -6.36
N LEU A 175 16.08 10.96 -5.33
CA LEU A 175 17.21 11.85 -5.11
C LEU A 175 18.21 11.84 -6.28
N ASP A 176 18.47 10.68 -6.91
CA ASP A 176 19.36 10.60 -8.08
C ASP A 176 18.81 11.40 -9.27
N LEU A 177 17.50 11.28 -9.56
CA LEU A 177 16.84 12.06 -10.61
C LEU A 177 16.87 13.57 -10.34
N LEU A 178 16.69 13.98 -9.08
CA LEU A 178 16.76 15.38 -8.66
C LEU A 178 18.17 15.95 -8.78
N LYS A 179 19.18 15.21 -8.33
CA LYS A 179 20.59 15.61 -8.41
C LYS A 179 21.09 15.79 -9.84
N LYS A 180 20.55 14.98 -10.76
CA LYS A 180 20.84 15.05 -12.20
C LYS A 180 19.97 16.07 -12.95
N SER A 181 19.13 16.83 -12.23
CA SER A 181 18.19 17.80 -12.80
C SER A 181 17.23 17.20 -13.84
N ILE A 182 16.93 15.89 -13.73
CA ILE A 182 15.99 15.18 -14.61
C ILE A 182 14.54 15.41 -14.15
N SER A 183 14.32 15.56 -12.85
CA SER A 183 13.01 15.82 -12.25
C SER A 183 12.99 17.16 -11.51
N ASP A 184 11.89 17.90 -11.61
CA ASP A 184 11.65 19.13 -10.85
C ASP A 184 10.46 18.97 -9.91
N LEU A 185 10.68 19.26 -8.62
CA LEU A 185 9.67 19.18 -7.55
C LEU A 185 9.35 20.55 -6.93
N LYS A 186 9.83 21.66 -7.49
CA LYS A 186 9.60 23.01 -6.95
C LYS A 186 8.12 23.36 -6.82
N LYS A 187 7.28 22.85 -7.73
CA LYS A 187 5.82 23.05 -7.74
C LYS A 187 5.03 21.91 -7.09
N CYS A 188 5.72 20.93 -6.49
CA CYS A 188 5.08 19.81 -5.82
C CYS A 188 4.43 20.29 -4.51
N LYS A 189 3.11 20.12 -4.41
CA LYS A 189 2.28 20.61 -3.29
C LYS A 189 2.18 19.61 -2.14
N ILE A 190 2.31 18.31 -2.43
CA ILE A 190 2.06 17.24 -1.45
C ILE A 190 3.24 16.26 -1.43
N LEU A 191 3.79 16.03 -0.25
CA LEU A 191 4.76 14.97 0.05
C LEU A 191 4.08 13.88 0.88
N ILE A 192 4.10 12.64 0.40
CA ILE A 192 3.53 11.49 1.11
C ILE A 192 4.64 10.49 1.44
N LEU A 193 4.66 10.03 2.69
CA LEU A 193 5.56 9.00 3.19
C LEU A 193 4.73 7.80 3.68
N ASP A 194 4.74 6.69 2.93
CA ASP A 194 4.04 5.46 3.30
C ASP A 194 5.01 4.39 3.82
N GLU A 195 4.56 3.58 4.79
CA GLU A 195 5.40 2.70 5.61
C GLU A 195 6.59 3.47 6.21
N ALA A 196 6.28 4.59 6.86
CA ALA A 196 7.29 5.56 7.29
C ALA A 196 8.28 5.01 8.32
N ASP A 197 7.91 4.05 9.17
CA ASP A 197 8.85 3.37 10.06
C ASP A 197 10.10 2.85 9.34
N LYS A 198 9.96 2.33 8.12
CA LYS A 198 11.08 1.90 7.28
C LYS A 198 11.79 3.05 6.59
N LEU A 199 11.06 4.08 6.16
CA LEU A 199 11.63 5.30 5.58
C LEU A 199 12.44 6.13 6.60
N LEU A 200 12.18 5.92 7.90
CA LEU A 200 12.87 6.54 9.02
C LEU A 200 14.13 5.76 9.46
N SER A 201 14.57 4.77 8.70
CA SER A 201 15.86 4.13 8.94
C SER A 201 17.01 5.13 8.71
N CYS A 202 18.17 4.87 9.33
CA CYS A 202 19.36 5.71 9.16
C CYS A 202 19.75 5.88 7.68
N GLU A 203 19.47 4.88 6.84
CA GLU A 203 19.77 4.87 5.41
C GLU A 203 18.92 5.86 4.60
N PHE A 204 17.66 6.07 4.98
CA PHE A 204 16.71 6.87 4.20
C PHE A 204 16.43 8.25 4.79
N THR A 205 16.58 8.43 6.09
CA THR A 205 16.19 9.67 6.79
C THR A 205 16.87 10.90 6.18
N GLY A 206 18.19 10.89 6.05
CA GLY A 206 18.93 12.02 5.46
C GLY A 206 18.61 12.27 3.99
N ILE A 207 18.27 11.21 3.23
CA ILE A 207 17.85 11.32 1.83
C ILE A 207 16.51 12.05 1.75
N ILE A 208 15.54 11.68 2.57
CA ILE A 208 14.19 12.26 2.56
C ILE A 208 14.22 13.71 3.04
N GLU A 209 14.99 14.00 4.10
CA GLU A 209 15.19 15.38 4.56
C GLU A 209 15.80 16.26 3.47
N ASN A 210 16.80 15.75 2.74
CA ASN A 210 17.41 16.44 1.61
C ASN A 210 16.38 16.72 0.50
N ILE A 211 15.60 15.72 0.07
CA ILE A 211 14.52 15.89 -0.92
C ILE A 211 13.55 16.98 -0.45
N SER A 212 13.05 16.87 0.79
CA SER A 212 12.03 17.75 1.35
C SER A 212 12.49 19.20 1.49
N LYS A 213 13.72 19.43 1.95
CA LYS A 213 14.25 20.77 2.26
C LYS A 213 14.84 21.48 1.05
N ASN A 214 15.53 20.74 0.17
CA ASN A 214 16.33 21.36 -0.90
C ASN A 214 15.63 21.36 -2.26
N TYR A 215 14.68 20.46 -2.50
CA TYR A 215 14.08 20.28 -3.83
C TYR A 215 12.57 20.57 -3.89
N MET A 216 11.89 20.72 -2.75
CA MET A 216 10.46 20.98 -2.68
C MET A 216 10.17 22.35 -2.05
N ALA A 217 8.99 22.91 -2.34
CA ALA A 217 8.55 24.15 -1.71
C ALA A 217 8.38 24.00 -0.19
N MET A 218 8.59 25.10 0.54
CA MET A 218 8.41 25.15 1.99
C MET A 218 6.94 25.00 2.41
N ASN A 219 6.00 25.54 1.62
CA ASN A 219 4.57 25.49 1.91
C ASN A 219 3.86 24.25 1.32
N LYS A 220 4.52 23.09 1.40
CA LYS A 220 3.95 21.81 0.98
C LYS A 220 3.20 21.15 2.13
N GLN A 221 2.16 20.38 1.81
CA GLN A 221 1.52 19.47 2.74
C GLN A 221 2.34 18.19 2.87
N THR A 222 2.59 17.74 4.08
CA THR A 222 3.28 16.46 4.37
C THR A 222 2.34 15.49 5.07
N ILE A 223 2.16 14.31 4.46
CA ILE A 223 1.33 13.22 4.99
C ILE A 223 2.25 12.03 5.28
N LEU A 224 2.33 11.62 6.54
CA LEU A 224 3.14 10.50 7.00
C LEU A 224 2.23 9.41 7.56
N LEU A 225 2.31 8.21 6.99
CA LEU A 225 1.57 7.04 7.47
C LEU A 225 2.53 5.92 7.88
N SER A 226 2.29 5.36 9.06
CA SER A 226 3.11 4.26 9.58
C SER A 226 2.28 3.23 10.35
N ALA A 227 2.77 1.99 10.41
CA ALA A 227 2.24 0.99 11.35
C ALA A 227 2.82 1.19 12.75
N THR A 228 4.10 1.58 12.81
CA THR A 228 4.83 1.78 14.05
C THR A 228 5.48 3.15 14.10
N PHE A 229 5.77 3.64 15.30
CA PHE A 229 6.45 4.92 15.52
C PHE A 229 7.80 4.65 16.18
N PRO A 230 8.90 4.59 15.41
CA PRO A 230 10.22 4.43 15.98
C PRO A 230 10.61 5.69 16.77
N ILE A 231 11.56 5.55 17.70
CA ILE A 231 12.01 6.63 18.61
C ILE A 231 12.44 7.90 17.81
N GLY A 232 13.01 7.72 16.62
CA GLY A 232 13.45 8.80 15.74
C GLY A 232 12.34 9.64 15.09
N ILE A 233 11.07 9.19 15.11
CA ILE A 233 10.00 9.86 14.37
C ILE A 233 9.73 11.28 14.86
N LYS A 234 9.91 11.56 16.17
CA LYS A 234 9.68 12.91 16.71
C LYS A 234 10.64 13.94 16.10
N LYS A 235 11.93 13.59 15.99
CA LYS A 235 12.94 14.47 15.38
C LYS A 235 12.63 14.70 13.90
N PHE A 236 12.32 13.62 13.17
CA PHE A 236 12.00 13.71 11.76
C PHE A 236 10.72 14.52 11.49
N ARG A 237 9.65 14.28 12.26
CA ARG A 237 8.41 15.07 12.21
C ARG A 237 8.72 16.56 12.31
N ASN A 238 9.49 16.96 13.31
CA ASN A 238 9.82 18.38 13.53
C ASN A 238 10.70 18.96 12.41
N SER A 239 11.42 18.11 11.67
CA SER A 239 12.32 18.49 10.58
C SER A 239 11.59 18.75 9.26
N ILE A 240 10.48 18.05 8.99
CA ILE A 240 9.80 18.11 7.68
C ILE A 240 8.31 18.48 7.72
N MET A 241 7.66 18.49 8.90
CA MET A 241 6.21 18.74 9.04
C MET A 241 5.92 20.03 9.81
N LYS A 242 4.78 20.65 9.52
CA LYS A 242 4.27 21.86 10.18
C LYS A 242 2.98 21.57 10.94
N ASN A 243 3.06 21.52 12.28
CA ASN A 243 1.93 21.29 13.20
C ASN A 243 0.94 20.17 12.73
N PRO A 244 1.45 18.94 12.52
CA PRO A 244 0.66 17.87 11.93
C PRO A 244 -0.50 17.46 12.85
N PHE A 245 -1.64 17.13 12.24
CA PHE A 245 -2.73 16.46 12.93
C PHE A 245 -2.35 15.00 13.18
N GLU A 246 -2.39 14.58 14.44
CA GLU A 246 -2.00 13.24 14.85
C GLU A 246 -3.23 12.32 14.89
N ILE A 247 -3.21 11.29 14.05
CA ILE A 247 -4.23 10.25 14.02
C ILE A 247 -3.61 8.98 14.59
N ASN A 248 -4.03 8.56 15.78
CA ASN A 248 -3.59 7.30 16.37
C ASN A 248 -4.77 6.36 16.56
N LEU A 249 -4.93 5.41 15.64
CA LEU A 249 -5.99 4.39 15.68
C LEU A 249 -5.52 3.08 16.32
N MET A 250 -4.32 3.04 16.90
CA MET A 250 -3.75 1.86 17.54
C MET A 250 -3.51 2.12 19.02
N LYS A 251 -4.32 1.48 19.88
CA LYS A 251 -4.05 1.42 21.33
C LYS A 251 -2.97 0.37 21.65
N GLU A 252 -3.02 -0.78 20.98
CA GLU A 252 -2.06 -1.88 21.13
C GLU A 252 -1.53 -2.35 19.76
N LEU A 253 -0.32 -2.93 19.75
CA LEU A 253 0.29 -3.57 18.58
C LEU A 253 -0.26 -4.99 18.35
N THR A 254 -1.58 -5.15 18.43
CA THR A 254 -2.27 -6.44 18.25
C THR A 254 -3.07 -6.44 16.95
N LEU A 255 -3.00 -7.54 16.20
CA LEU A 255 -3.81 -7.74 15.00
C LEU A 255 -5.09 -8.45 15.42
N ILE A 256 -6.20 -7.71 15.40
CA ILE A 256 -7.53 -8.23 15.73
C ILE A 256 -7.96 -9.12 14.56
N GLY A 257 -8.61 -10.25 14.84
CA GLY A 257 -9.10 -11.17 13.80
C GLY A 257 -8.08 -12.16 13.24
N ILE A 258 -6.83 -12.13 13.70
CA ILE A 258 -5.81 -13.12 13.32
C ILE A 258 -5.62 -14.11 14.46
N LEU A 259 -5.95 -15.39 14.19
CA LEU A 259 -5.62 -16.50 15.09
C LEU A 259 -4.12 -16.78 15.02
N GLN A 260 -3.46 -16.74 16.16
CA GLN A 260 -2.02 -16.92 16.28
C GLN A 260 -1.73 -18.18 17.10
N TYR A 261 -0.95 -19.08 16.51
CA TYR A 261 -0.51 -20.32 17.13
C TYR A 261 1.00 -20.45 17.03
N TYR A 262 1.60 -21.22 17.94
CA TYR A 262 3.00 -21.60 17.88
C TYR A 262 3.16 -23.09 18.18
N ALA A 263 4.23 -23.69 17.68
CA ALA A 263 4.56 -25.08 17.91
C ALA A 263 6.03 -25.19 18.35
N PHE A 264 6.28 -25.84 19.49
CA PHE A 264 7.62 -26.18 19.93
C PHE A 264 8.14 -27.37 19.13
N LEU A 265 9.16 -27.15 18.32
CA LEU A 265 9.70 -28.12 17.38
C LEU A 265 11.21 -28.00 17.30
N GLU A 266 11.88 -29.14 17.13
CA GLU A 266 13.25 -29.18 16.63
C GLU A 266 13.31 -28.76 15.15
N GLU A 267 14.46 -28.24 14.73
CA GLU A 267 14.68 -27.74 13.36
C GLU A 267 14.41 -28.80 12.29
N SER A 268 14.82 -30.04 12.52
CA SER A 268 14.60 -31.19 11.61
C SER A 268 13.11 -31.53 11.41
N LYS A 269 12.26 -31.22 12.39
CA LYS A 269 10.83 -31.52 12.37
C LYS A 269 10.00 -30.42 11.70
N LYS A 270 10.56 -29.23 11.44
CA LYS A 270 9.81 -28.10 10.87
C LYS A 270 9.20 -28.40 9.50
N ILE A 271 9.94 -29.04 8.58
CA ILE A 271 9.43 -29.36 7.24
C ILE A 271 8.24 -30.33 7.34
N HIS A 272 8.34 -31.34 8.22
CA HIS A 272 7.26 -32.29 8.48
C HIS A 272 6.01 -31.58 9.04
N CYS A 273 6.20 -30.63 9.96
CA CYS A 273 5.12 -29.81 10.49
C CYS A 273 4.43 -28.98 9.40
N VAL A 274 5.19 -28.28 8.55
CA VAL A 274 4.62 -27.51 7.43
C VAL A 274 3.81 -28.40 6.49
N ASN A 275 4.33 -29.58 6.15
CA ASN A 275 3.60 -30.54 5.30
C ASN A 275 2.31 -31.04 5.98
N ALA A 276 2.34 -31.28 7.30
CA ALA A 276 1.15 -31.66 8.06
C ALA A 276 0.11 -30.53 8.09
N LEU A 277 0.53 -29.27 8.23
CA LEU A 277 -0.34 -28.10 8.16
C LEU A 277 -1.01 -28.00 6.78
N PHE A 278 -0.24 -28.19 5.70
CA PHE A 278 -0.77 -28.14 4.33
C PHE A 278 -1.80 -29.24 4.03
N LYS A 279 -1.72 -30.39 4.71
CA LYS A 279 -2.70 -31.47 4.57
C LYS A 279 -3.95 -31.28 5.44
N LYS A 280 -3.81 -30.69 6.63
CA LYS A 280 -4.90 -30.55 7.60
C LYS A 280 -5.74 -29.29 7.43
N ILE A 281 -5.17 -28.22 6.88
CA ILE A 281 -5.81 -26.91 6.82
C ILE A 281 -6.21 -26.59 5.38
N GLN A 282 -7.43 -26.07 5.19
CA GLN A 282 -7.87 -25.56 3.90
C GLN A 282 -7.19 -24.21 3.61
N ILE A 283 -6.14 -24.24 2.79
CA ILE A 283 -5.34 -23.06 2.45
C ILE A 283 -5.79 -22.52 1.09
N LYS A 284 -6.20 -21.24 1.02
CA LYS A 284 -6.39 -20.55 -0.27
C LYS A 284 -5.03 -20.21 -0.86
N GLN A 285 -4.32 -19.31 -0.19
CA GLN A 285 -2.90 -19.04 -0.40
C GLN A 285 -2.16 -18.91 0.94
N SER A 286 -0.88 -19.25 0.95
CA SER A 286 0.00 -19.10 2.11
C SER A 286 1.29 -18.37 1.79
N ILE A 287 1.82 -17.67 2.81
CA ILE A 287 3.19 -17.15 2.80
C ILE A 287 3.98 -17.83 3.92
N ILE A 288 5.17 -18.31 3.59
CA ILE A 288 6.10 -18.91 4.53
C ILE A 288 7.35 -18.02 4.63
N PHE A 289 7.63 -17.48 5.82
CA PHE A 289 8.77 -16.60 6.05
C PHE A 289 9.99 -17.34 6.60
N CYS A 290 11.14 -17.11 5.97
CA CYS A 290 12.46 -17.56 6.42
C CYS A 290 13.38 -16.37 6.68
N ASN A 291 14.39 -16.56 7.54
CA ASN A 291 15.31 -15.47 7.91
C ASN A 291 16.52 -15.33 6.97
N SER A 292 16.73 -16.25 6.01
CA SER A 292 17.86 -16.16 5.08
C SER A 292 17.50 -16.60 3.66
N VAL A 293 18.24 -16.06 2.68
CA VAL A 293 18.07 -16.37 1.25
C VAL A 293 18.24 -17.86 0.96
N ASN A 294 19.32 -18.47 1.48
CA ASN A 294 19.60 -19.88 1.23
C ASN A 294 18.47 -20.78 1.78
N ARG A 295 17.88 -20.41 2.92
CA ARG A 295 16.76 -21.14 3.51
C ARG A 295 15.48 -21.02 2.69
N VAL A 296 15.22 -19.84 2.12
CA VAL A 296 14.09 -19.63 1.20
C VAL A 296 14.17 -20.59 0.01
N GLU A 297 15.32 -20.66 -0.65
CA GLU A 297 15.52 -21.53 -1.81
C GLU A 297 15.44 -23.03 -1.45
N LEU A 298 16.11 -23.44 -0.38
CA LEU A 298 16.11 -24.83 0.09
C LEU A 298 14.70 -25.28 0.51
N LEU A 299 13.99 -24.45 1.28
CA LEU A 299 12.64 -24.77 1.73
C LEU A 299 11.67 -24.87 0.55
N ALA A 300 11.72 -23.93 -0.39
CA ALA A 300 10.87 -23.96 -1.57
C ALA A 300 11.11 -25.21 -2.41
N LYS A 301 12.39 -25.59 -2.62
CA LYS A 301 12.74 -26.83 -3.32
C LYS A 301 12.18 -28.07 -2.61
N ARG A 302 12.29 -28.14 -1.28
CA ARG A 302 11.75 -29.25 -0.47
C ARG A 302 10.22 -29.32 -0.52
N ILE A 303 9.54 -28.18 -0.42
CA ILE A 303 8.07 -28.10 -0.51
C ILE A 303 7.59 -28.56 -1.89
N SER A 304 8.26 -28.12 -2.97
CA SER A 304 7.95 -28.55 -4.33
C SER A 304 8.19 -30.05 -4.54
N GLN A 305 9.26 -30.61 -3.97
CA GLN A 305 9.52 -32.07 -3.99
C GLN A 305 8.44 -32.89 -3.28
N LEU A 306 7.78 -32.31 -2.27
CA LEU A 306 6.66 -32.92 -1.56
C LEU A 306 5.32 -32.79 -2.32
N GLY A 307 5.33 -32.26 -3.53
CA GLY A 307 4.15 -32.15 -4.41
C GLY A 307 3.33 -30.87 -4.23
N HIS A 308 3.80 -29.89 -3.45
CA HIS A 308 3.08 -28.64 -3.24
C HIS A 308 3.54 -27.56 -4.23
N SER A 309 2.58 -26.89 -4.89
CA SER A 309 2.86 -25.71 -5.72
C SER A 309 3.44 -24.60 -4.86
N CYS A 310 4.70 -24.21 -5.13
CA CYS A 310 5.41 -23.22 -4.33
C CYS A 310 6.30 -22.34 -5.21
N TYR A 311 6.14 -21.02 -5.07
CA TYR A 311 7.12 -20.05 -5.54
C TYR A 311 8.00 -19.59 -4.38
N TYR A 312 9.11 -18.96 -4.71
CA TYR A 312 9.98 -18.36 -3.72
C TYR A 312 10.50 -17.02 -4.18
N ILE A 313 10.80 -16.15 -3.21
CA ILE A 313 11.25 -14.81 -3.52
C ILE A 313 12.16 -14.21 -2.43
N HIS A 314 13.29 -13.65 -2.84
CA HIS A 314 14.28 -13.07 -1.92
C HIS A 314 15.12 -11.97 -2.58
N ALA A 315 15.90 -11.25 -1.76
CA ALA A 315 16.62 -10.04 -2.18
C ALA A 315 17.67 -10.25 -3.29
N LYS A 316 18.32 -11.42 -3.35
CA LYS A 316 19.33 -11.75 -4.37
C LYS A 316 18.77 -12.05 -5.77
N MET A 317 17.45 -12.12 -5.94
CA MET A 317 16.86 -12.40 -7.25
C MET A 317 16.82 -11.14 -8.14
N PRO A 318 16.97 -11.30 -9.47
CA PRO A 318 16.71 -10.24 -10.43
C PRO A 318 15.33 -9.61 -10.23
N GLN A 319 15.23 -8.28 -10.34
CA GLN A 319 13.96 -7.57 -10.07
C GLN A 319 12.85 -8.00 -11.03
N SER A 320 13.17 -8.23 -12.30
CA SER A 320 12.21 -8.69 -13.31
C SER A 320 11.54 -10.02 -12.89
N HIS A 321 12.34 -10.96 -12.38
CA HIS A 321 11.85 -12.24 -11.88
C HIS A 321 11.00 -12.07 -10.63
N ARG A 322 11.42 -11.19 -9.70
CA ARG A 322 10.64 -10.86 -8.50
C ARG A 322 9.27 -10.29 -8.84
N ASN A 323 9.21 -9.34 -9.78
CA ASN A 323 7.97 -8.73 -10.23
C ASN A 323 7.04 -9.77 -10.88
N ARG A 324 7.60 -10.67 -11.70
CA ARG A 324 6.84 -11.76 -12.33
C ARG A 324 6.25 -12.70 -11.28
N ILE A 325 7.07 -13.24 -10.38
CA ILE A 325 6.62 -14.16 -9.32
C ILE A 325 5.55 -13.51 -8.45
N PHE A 326 5.74 -12.24 -8.09
CA PHE A 326 4.76 -11.48 -7.31
C PHE A 326 3.42 -11.35 -8.05
N HIS A 327 3.46 -11.01 -9.34
CA HIS A 327 2.25 -10.91 -10.16
C HIS A 327 1.54 -12.27 -10.30
N GLU A 328 2.28 -13.34 -10.56
CA GLU A 328 1.73 -14.70 -10.68
C GLU A 328 1.14 -15.19 -9.35
N PHE A 329 1.79 -14.91 -8.22
CA PHE A 329 1.26 -15.22 -6.90
C PHE A 329 0.00 -14.40 -6.59
N ARG A 330 0.00 -13.08 -6.85
CA ARG A 330 -1.17 -12.22 -6.64
C ARG A 330 -2.38 -12.62 -7.50
N THR A 331 -2.15 -13.14 -8.70
CA THR A 331 -3.20 -13.63 -9.61
C THR A 331 -3.65 -15.07 -9.30
N GLY A 332 -3.11 -15.70 -8.26
CA GLY A 332 -3.53 -17.03 -7.81
C GLY A 332 -2.92 -18.20 -8.59
N LYS A 333 -1.90 -17.97 -9.44
CA LYS A 333 -1.25 -19.05 -10.19
C LYS A 333 -0.46 -20.01 -9.31
N CYS A 334 -0.09 -19.58 -8.10
CA CYS A 334 0.59 -20.40 -7.11
C CYS A 334 -0.06 -20.23 -5.74
N ARG A 335 -0.17 -21.33 -4.98
CA ARG A 335 -0.81 -21.32 -3.66
C ARG A 335 0.15 -20.93 -2.54
N ASN A 336 1.43 -21.25 -2.65
CA ASN A 336 2.39 -21.02 -1.56
C ASN A 336 3.55 -20.13 -2.03
N LEU A 337 3.93 -19.16 -1.21
CA LEU A 337 5.09 -18.31 -1.44
C LEU A 337 6.06 -18.41 -0.26
N VAL A 338 7.27 -18.88 -0.50
CA VAL A 338 8.35 -18.81 0.49
C VAL A 338 9.12 -17.51 0.30
N SER A 339 9.30 -16.73 1.34
CA SER A 339 9.99 -15.43 1.23
C SER A 339 10.87 -15.08 2.42
N SER A 340 11.88 -14.25 2.17
CA SER A 340 12.56 -13.52 3.23
C SER A 340 11.72 -12.31 3.67
N ASP A 341 12.27 -11.46 4.55
CA ASP A 341 11.58 -10.24 5.02
C ASP A 341 11.29 -9.18 3.94
N LEU A 342 11.61 -9.49 2.67
CA LEU A 342 11.41 -8.62 1.52
C LEU A 342 9.91 -8.35 1.28
N PHE A 343 9.04 -9.35 1.52
CA PHE A 343 7.60 -9.29 1.21
C PHE A 343 6.71 -8.92 2.41
N THR A 344 7.31 -8.47 3.51
CA THR A 344 6.58 -8.29 4.78
C THR A 344 5.75 -7.00 4.83
N ARG A 345 6.10 -5.98 4.05
CA ARG A 345 5.53 -4.64 4.17
C ARG A 345 4.83 -4.20 2.88
N GLY A 346 3.75 -3.44 3.01
CA GLY A 346 3.01 -2.88 1.88
C GLY A 346 2.14 -3.84 1.08
N ILE A 347 2.48 -5.13 0.99
CA ILE A 347 1.84 -6.07 0.06
C ILE A 347 0.44 -6.50 0.48
N ASP A 348 -0.55 -6.32 -0.39
CA ASP A 348 -1.95 -6.68 -0.14
C ASP A 348 -2.45 -7.79 -1.07
N ILE A 349 -2.68 -8.99 -0.51
CA ILE A 349 -3.22 -10.15 -1.24
C ILE A 349 -4.32 -10.79 -0.38
N GLN A 350 -5.57 -10.51 -0.73
CA GLN A 350 -6.76 -10.94 0.00
C GLN A 350 -6.92 -12.47 0.12
N ALA A 351 -6.36 -13.23 -0.82
CA ALA A 351 -6.46 -14.68 -0.82
C ALA A 351 -5.53 -15.36 0.20
N ILE A 352 -4.65 -14.62 0.90
CA ILE A 352 -3.80 -15.16 1.95
C ILE A 352 -4.63 -15.41 3.21
N ASN A 353 -4.82 -16.67 3.57
CA ASN A 353 -5.46 -17.07 4.82
C ASN A 353 -4.52 -17.79 5.80
N LEU A 354 -3.27 -18.04 5.41
CA LEU A 354 -2.26 -18.65 6.27
C LEU A 354 -0.90 -17.95 6.12
N VAL A 355 -0.32 -17.53 7.23
CA VAL A 355 1.07 -17.06 7.30
C VAL A 355 1.84 -17.99 8.24
N VAL A 356 2.95 -18.54 7.76
CA VAL A 356 3.82 -19.42 8.54
C VAL A 356 5.16 -18.73 8.76
N ASN A 357 5.49 -18.44 10.01
CA ASN A 357 6.85 -18.06 10.38
C ASN A 357 7.70 -19.33 10.54
N PHE A 358 8.27 -19.84 9.45
CA PHE A 358 9.17 -21.00 9.51
C PHE A 358 10.40 -20.71 10.36
N ASP A 359 10.91 -19.48 10.23
CA ASP A 359 11.85 -18.89 11.15
C ASP A 359 11.19 -17.73 11.89
N LEU A 360 11.24 -17.75 13.22
CA LEU A 360 10.72 -16.65 14.02
C LEU A 360 11.57 -15.38 13.74
N PRO A 361 10.93 -14.21 13.51
CA PRO A 361 11.67 -12.97 13.32
C PRO A 361 12.35 -12.52 14.63
N LYS A 362 13.41 -11.73 14.50
CA LYS A 362 14.18 -11.20 15.66
C LYS A 362 13.49 -10.03 16.37
N SER A 363 12.55 -9.34 15.71
CA SER A 363 11.85 -8.18 16.28
C SER A 363 10.33 -8.34 16.18
N SER A 364 9.63 -7.81 17.19
CA SER A 364 8.16 -7.76 17.24
C SER A 364 7.56 -6.94 16.10
N GLU A 365 8.24 -5.88 15.67
CA GLU A 365 7.86 -5.09 14.50
C GLU A 365 7.83 -5.97 13.24
N THR A 366 8.90 -6.72 12.97
CA THR A 366 8.97 -7.63 11.81
C THR A 366 7.87 -8.69 11.89
N TYR A 367 7.62 -9.24 13.07
CA TYR A 367 6.51 -10.17 13.30
C TYR A 367 5.17 -9.56 12.88
N LEU A 368 4.85 -8.36 13.37
CA LEU A 368 3.61 -7.65 13.06
C LEU A 368 3.45 -7.42 11.55
N HIS A 369 4.52 -7.04 10.85
CA HIS A 369 4.46 -6.86 9.40
C HIS A 369 4.23 -8.18 8.65
N ARG A 370 4.89 -9.27 9.06
CA ARG A 370 4.70 -10.61 8.49
C ARG A 370 3.26 -11.09 8.59
N ILE A 371 2.67 -11.01 9.79
CA ILE A 371 1.33 -11.57 10.03
C ILE A 371 0.19 -10.60 9.69
N GLY A 372 0.44 -9.28 9.60
CA GLY A 372 -0.55 -8.26 9.20
C GLY A 372 -1.04 -8.32 7.74
N ARG A 373 -0.84 -9.47 7.10
CA ARG A 373 -1.18 -9.80 5.70
C ARG A 373 -2.33 -10.80 5.61
N SER A 374 -2.60 -11.56 6.67
CA SER A 374 -3.77 -12.46 6.77
C SER A 374 -4.91 -11.79 7.53
N GLY A 375 -6.16 -12.05 7.14
CA GLY A 375 -7.35 -11.56 7.85
C GLY A 375 -7.97 -10.27 7.29
N ARG A 376 -7.74 -9.96 6.02
CA ARG A 376 -8.35 -8.82 5.30
C ARG A 376 -9.59 -9.21 4.52
#